data_AF-A0A7W0TU89-F1
#
_entry.id   AF-A0A7W0TU89-F1
#
_cell.length_a   1.000
_cell.length_b   1.000
_cell.length_c   1.000
_cell.angle_alpha   90.00
_cell.angle_beta   90.00
_cell.angle_gamma   90.00
#
_symmetry.space_group_name_H-M   'P 1'
#
loop_
_entity.id
_entity.type
_entity.pdbx_description
1 polymer ?
#
loop_
_entity_poly.entity_id
_entity_poly.type
_entity_poly.pdbx_seq_one_letter_code
_entity_poly.pdbx_strand_id
1 'polypeptide(L)'
;MTSRPLAGPATAKDAEQMRALFEQRIRSHSGPSFDVLGCTVGAVREQQGRSWFQYTLRLRDAGSGRERDLRLNGLVGASDQSRQAAQNPSLGQPGPAPGDEPLPLPAFSYLSELDMVVQVFPHDLRLPALAPLLKGAFPDVEPFLLARFGPGDWTVDEWRGELVQYRIEMQATVRLTLRVSDAATDRTAERRFYAKVYHWRRHAKQQALLLQELAKRTGGAFAIGRPIGFSGRAGMQIQEEVAGTSLLDLLRSDGDATGALRRVARAVAALHRLDLKPLGQQWRRDRIAGLETVQESMRARRPDLAAEIDETARAVVDGLADGVSAPVHGDLKPEHILLDGDHVGFIDWDLCALADPLSDAANLLFKLRREGGRLAGRPDR
;
A
#
# COMPACT_ATOMS: atom_id res chain seq x y z
N MET A 1 34.78 -25.53 -11.32
CA MET A 1 33.37 -25.45 -10.88
C MET A 1 32.67 -24.45 -11.78
N THR A 2 31.96 -24.97 -12.77
CA THR A 2 31.29 -24.21 -13.83
C THR A 2 30.08 -23.47 -13.25
N SER A 3 30.09 -22.13 -13.35
CA SER A 3 28.95 -21.29 -12.99
C SER A 3 27.79 -21.63 -13.92
N ARG A 4 26.72 -22.19 -13.35
CA ARG A 4 25.43 -22.31 -14.03
C ARG A 4 25.00 -20.89 -14.43
N PRO A 5 24.53 -20.64 -15.67
CA PRO A 5 24.05 -19.32 -16.04
C PRO A 5 22.96 -18.91 -15.04
N LEU A 6 23.06 -17.68 -14.50
CA LEU A 6 22.02 -17.08 -13.67
C LEU A 6 20.70 -17.21 -14.44
N ALA A 7 19.77 -17.95 -13.87
CA ALA A 7 18.43 -18.06 -14.43
C ALA A 7 17.82 -16.65 -14.32
N GLY A 8 17.69 -15.96 -15.45
CA GLY A 8 17.37 -14.54 -15.46
C GLY A 8 15.93 -14.21 -15.02
N PRO A 9 15.48 -12.96 -15.24
CA PRO A 9 14.12 -12.50 -14.90
C PRO A 9 12.98 -13.34 -15.51
N ALA A 10 13.26 -14.11 -16.57
CA ALA A 10 12.31 -15.03 -17.18
C ALA A 10 11.92 -16.18 -16.25
N THR A 11 12.89 -16.77 -15.53
CA THR A 11 12.62 -17.84 -14.56
C THR A 11 11.80 -17.33 -13.39
N ALA A 12 12.06 -16.11 -12.91
CA ALA A 12 11.28 -15.49 -11.84
C ALA A 12 9.79 -15.26 -12.22
N LYS A 13 9.46 -15.27 -13.52
CA LYS A 13 8.09 -15.15 -14.06
C LYS A 13 7.43 -16.51 -14.33
N ASP A 14 8.19 -17.61 -14.30
CA ASP A 14 7.68 -18.95 -14.57
C ASP A 14 7.21 -19.62 -13.26
N ALA A 15 5.90 -19.86 -13.16
CA ALA A 15 5.27 -20.41 -11.97
C ALA A 15 5.79 -21.81 -11.60
N GLU A 16 6.02 -22.69 -12.59
CA GLU A 16 6.47 -24.06 -12.34
C GLU A 16 7.95 -24.10 -11.94
N GLN A 17 8.80 -23.30 -12.60
CA GLN A 17 10.20 -23.19 -12.20
C GLN A 17 10.32 -22.62 -10.78
N MET A 18 9.54 -21.60 -10.45
CA MET A 18 9.51 -21.04 -9.09
C MET A 18 8.93 -22.03 -8.07
N ARG A 19 7.90 -22.82 -8.42
CA ARG A 19 7.36 -23.89 -7.57
C ARG A 19 8.45 -24.88 -7.18
N ALA A 20 9.16 -25.42 -8.19
CA ALA A 20 10.23 -26.40 -7.97
C ALA A 20 11.36 -25.83 -7.11
N LEU A 21 11.74 -24.57 -7.34
CA LEU A 21 12.76 -23.88 -6.56
C LEU A 21 12.33 -23.73 -5.09
N PHE A 22 11.12 -23.23 -4.83
CA PHE A 22 10.63 -23.08 -3.46
C PHE A 22 10.45 -24.42 -2.75
N GLU A 23 10.02 -25.46 -3.47
CA GLU A 23 9.91 -26.82 -2.94
C GLU A 23 11.27 -27.37 -2.49
N GLN A 24 12.32 -27.15 -3.27
CA GLN A 24 13.69 -27.51 -2.86
C GLN A 24 14.14 -26.75 -1.60
N ARG A 25 13.83 -25.45 -1.51
CA ARG A 25 14.21 -24.61 -0.37
C ARG A 25 13.46 -24.99 0.91
N ILE A 26 12.16 -25.26 0.81
CA ILE A 26 11.33 -25.71 1.94
C ILE A 26 11.86 -27.05 2.46
N ARG A 27 12.15 -28.02 1.57
CA ARG A 27 12.71 -29.33 1.96
C ARG A 27 14.07 -29.24 2.65
N SER A 28 14.87 -28.24 2.29
CA SER A 28 16.21 -28.02 2.86
C SER A 28 16.17 -27.19 4.15
N HIS A 29 15.02 -26.63 4.52
CA HIS A 29 14.86 -25.86 5.74
C HIS A 29 14.58 -26.79 6.92
N SER A 30 15.26 -26.56 8.04
CA SER A 30 15.10 -27.33 9.29
C SER A 30 13.79 -27.02 10.05
N GLY A 31 12.73 -26.66 9.33
CA GLY A 31 11.40 -26.33 9.84
C GLY A 31 10.41 -27.49 9.68
N PRO A 32 9.10 -27.23 9.85
CA PRO A 32 8.08 -28.25 9.58
C PRO A 32 8.10 -28.66 8.11
N SER A 33 7.78 -29.92 7.86
CA SER A 33 7.69 -30.46 6.51
C SER A 33 6.39 -30.00 5.84
N PHE A 34 6.51 -29.39 4.66
CA PHE A 34 5.38 -28.97 3.83
C PHE A 34 5.54 -29.52 2.41
N ASP A 35 4.43 -29.99 1.84
CA ASP A 35 4.32 -30.23 0.40
C ASP A 35 3.97 -28.92 -0.31
N VAL A 36 4.64 -28.62 -1.42
CA VAL A 36 4.28 -27.49 -2.29
C VAL A 36 3.33 -27.98 -3.38
N LEU A 37 2.04 -27.72 -3.20
CA LEU A 37 0.98 -28.13 -4.14
C LEU A 37 0.93 -27.25 -5.40
N GLY A 38 1.36 -25.99 -5.30
CA GLY A 38 1.35 -25.06 -6.41
C GLY A 38 2.04 -23.74 -6.10
N CYS A 39 2.38 -23.01 -7.15
CA CYS A 39 2.90 -21.64 -7.09
C CYS A 39 2.15 -20.80 -8.11
N THR A 40 1.72 -19.60 -7.71
CA THR A 40 1.17 -18.60 -8.64
C THR A 40 2.03 -17.35 -8.59
N VAL A 41 2.35 -16.82 -9.77
CA VAL A 41 3.00 -15.51 -9.92
C VAL A 41 1.89 -14.47 -10.02
N GLY A 42 1.83 -13.59 -9.02
CA GLY A 42 0.87 -12.49 -8.95
C GLY A 42 1.42 -11.23 -9.61
N ALA A 43 1.40 -10.12 -8.86
CA ALA A 43 1.88 -8.84 -9.37
C ALA A 43 3.40 -8.87 -9.64
N VAL A 44 3.78 -8.33 -10.80
CA VAL A 44 5.18 -8.07 -11.16
C VAL A 44 5.34 -6.58 -11.41
N ARG A 45 6.33 -5.95 -10.77
CA ARG A 45 6.69 -4.55 -10.96
C ARG A 45 8.16 -4.47 -11.33
N GLU A 46 8.48 -3.68 -12.34
CA GLU A 46 9.86 -3.44 -12.78
C GLU A 46 10.09 -1.93 -12.82
N GLN A 47 11.14 -1.45 -12.16
CA GLN A 47 11.48 -0.04 -12.10
C GLN A 47 12.98 0.14 -11.82
N GLN A 48 13.66 0.98 -12.61
CA GLN A 48 15.07 1.37 -12.40
C GLN A 48 16.02 0.17 -12.16
N GLY A 49 15.93 -0.86 -13.01
CA GLY A 49 16.79 -2.05 -12.92
C GLY A 49 16.45 -3.02 -11.77
N ARG A 50 15.33 -2.78 -11.06
CA ARG A 50 14.83 -3.66 -10.00
C ARG A 50 13.51 -4.30 -10.41
N SER A 51 13.31 -5.55 -10.01
CA SER A 51 12.08 -6.30 -10.28
C SER A 51 11.53 -6.88 -9.00
N TRP A 52 10.27 -6.55 -8.69
CA TRP A 52 9.52 -7.09 -7.57
C TRP A 52 8.49 -8.09 -8.08
N PHE A 53 8.45 -9.25 -7.46
CA PHE A 53 7.55 -10.35 -7.75
C PHE A 53 6.74 -10.66 -6.51
N GLN A 54 5.45 -10.92 -6.66
CA GLN A 54 4.62 -11.50 -5.62
C GLN A 54 4.28 -12.94 -6.01
N TYR A 55 4.50 -13.87 -5.09
CA TYR A 55 4.14 -15.28 -5.25
C TYR A 55 3.12 -15.70 -4.19
N THR A 56 2.25 -16.63 -4.55
CA THR A 56 1.44 -17.38 -3.59
C THR A 56 1.71 -18.86 -3.75
N LEU A 57 2.22 -19.50 -2.70
CA LEU A 57 2.41 -20.94 -2.63
C LEU A 57 1.24 -21.58 -1.93
N ARG A 58 0.63 -22.59 -2.56
CA ARG A 58 -0.33 -23.46 -1.89
C ARG A 58 0.45 -24.59 -1.24
N LEU A 59 0.39 -24.68 0.07
CA LEU A 59 1.15 -25.62 0.87
C LEU A 59 0.22 -26.59 1.59
N ARG A 60 0.69 -27.81 1.83
CA ARG A 60 0.06 -28.77 2.73
C ARG A 60 1.04 -29.17 3.82
N ASP A 61 0.62 -28.98 5.07
CA ASP A 61 1.39 -29.41 6.24
C ASP A 61 1.43 -30.94 6.30
N ALA A 62 2.63 -31.51 6.34
CA ALA A 62 2.80 -32.97 6.29
C ALA A 62 2.31 -33.68 7.56
N GLY A 63 2.27 -32.99 8.71
CA GLY A 63 1.83 -33.56 9.97
C GLY A 63 0.32 -33.52 10.17
N SER A 64 -0.31 -32.41 9.81
CA SER A 64 -1.76 -32.18 10.00
C SER A 64 -2.60 -32.42 8.74
N GLY A 65 -1.98 -32.48 7.56
CA GLY A 65 -2.67 -32.50 6.27
C GLY A 65 -3.37 -31.18 5.92
N ARG A 66 -3.29 -30.15 6.77
CA ARG A 66 -3.96 -28.86 6.57
C ARG A 66 -3.31 -28.11 5.42
N GLU A 67 -4.14 -27.61 4.50
CA GLU A 67 -3.68 -26.73 3.43
C GLU A 67 -3.69 -25.27 3.86
N ARG A 68 -2.69 -24.49 3.41
CA ARG A 68 -2.62 -23.05 3.61
C ARG A 68 -1.87 -22.36 2.47
N ASP A 69 -2.21 -21.11 2.23
CA ASP A 69 -1.50 -20.26 1.28
C ASP A 69 -0.40 -19.45 1.98
N LEU A 70 0.81 -19.48 1.41
CA LEU A 70 1.94 -18.67 1.84
C LEU A 70 2.25 -17.61 0.78
N ARG A 71 2.17 -16.33 1.17
CA ARG A 71 2.57 -15.21 0.31
C ARG A 71 4.07 -14.94 0.46
N LEU A 72 4.76 -14.81 -0.68
CA LEU A 72 6.17 -14.49 -0.75
C LEU A 72 6.38 -13.29 -1.67
N ASN A 73 7.42 -12.50 -1.39
CA ASN A 73 7.87 -11.43 -2.26
C ASN A 73 9.30 -11.71 -2.73
N GLY A 74 9.52 -11.69 -4.04
CA GLY A 74 10.84 -11.78 -4.66
C GLY A 74 11.32 -10.40 -5.09
N LEU A 75 12.60 -10.12 -4.87
CA LEU A 75 13.26 -8.89 -5.30
C LEU A 75 14.56 -9.23 -6.03
N VAL A 76 14.59 -8.97 -7.32
CA VAL A 76 15.80 -9.01 -8.16
C VAL A 76 16.36 -7.58 -8.27
N GLY A 77 17.69 -7.43 -8.25
CA GLY A 77 18.33 -6.11 -8.17
C GLY A 77 18.20 -5.49 -6.78
N ALA A 78 18.24 -6.31 -5.73
CA ALA A 78 18.26 -5.83 -4.35
C ALA A 78 19.56 -5.07 -4.04
N SER A 79 19.49 -4.04 -3.18
CA SER A 79 20.70 -3.40 -2.66
C SER A 79 21.57 -4.39 -1.88
N ASP A 80 22.88 -4.18 -1.85
CA ASP A 80 23.83 -5.03 -1.11
C ASP A 80 23.43 -5.21 0.36
N GLN A 81 22.91 -4.16 1.00
CA GLN A 81 22.41 -4.24 2.37
C GLN A 81 21.24 -5.24 2.51
N SER A 82 20.25 -5.19 1.61
CA SER A 82 19.12 -6.14 1.61
C SER A 82 19.59 -7.57 1.36
N ARG A 83 20.56 -7.74 0.45
CA ARG A 83 21.19 -9.03 0.16
C ARG A 83 21.90 -9.61 1.37
N GLN A 84 22.74 -8.81 2.04
CA GLN A 84 23.44 -9.20 3.26
C GLN A 84 22.46 -9.54 4.39
N ALA A 85 21.40 -8.75 4.57
CA ALA A 85 20.37 -9.02 5.59
C ALA A 85 19.61 -10.34 5.31
N ALA A 86 19.32 -10.66 4.04
CA ALA A 86 18.67 -11.90 3.65
C ALA A 86 19.59 -13.14 3.74
N GLN A 87 20.91 -12.93 3.71
CA GLN A 87 21.92 -13.99 3.86
C GLN A 87 22.28 -14.26 5.33
N ASN A 88 22.09 -13.29 6.22
CA ASN A 88 22.50 -13.40 7.62
C ASN A 88 21.29 -13.43 8.57
N PRO A 89 21.00 -14.60 9.19
CA PRO A 89 19.91 -14.74 10.14
C PRO A 89 19.93 -13.71 11.28
N SER A 90 21.11 -13.34 11.76
CA SER A 90 21.27 -12.41 12.89
C SER A 90 20.97 -10.94 12.55
N LEU A 91 21.00 -10.57 11.25
CA LEU A 91 20.79 -9.19 10.80
C LEU A 91 19.37 -8.95 10.28
N GLY A 92 18.71 -9.99 9.82
CA GLY A 92 17.42 -9.89 9.15
C GLY A 92 16.29 -10.66 9.81
N GLN A 93 16.54 -11.81 10.44
CA GLN A 93 15.42 -12.67 10.85
C GLN A 93 14.72 -12.09 12.09
N PRO A 94 13.39 -11.96 12.05
CA PRO A 94 12.63 -11.74 13.26
C PRO A 94 12.73 -13.00 14.13
N GLY A 95 12.91 -12.83 15.44
CA GLY A 95 12.77 -13.93 16.38
C GLY A 95 11.33 -14.46 16.38
N PRO A 96 11.12 -15.76 16.61
CA PRO A 96 9.76 -16.31 16.74
C PRO A 96 9.08 -15.68 17.97
N ALA A 97 7.89 -15.12 17.78
CA ALA A 97 7.06 -14.69 18.91
C ALA A 97 6.33 -15.91 19.51
N PRO A 98 6.00 -15.89 20.81
CA PRO A 98 5.15 -16.93 21.41
C PRO A 98 3.83 -17.05 20.64
N GLY A 99 3.48 -18.27 20.20
CA GLY A 99 2.26 -18.54 19.45
C GLY A 99 2.36 -18.37 17.93
N ASP A 100 3.51 -17.96 17.39
CA ASP A 100 3.72 -17.93 15.94
C ASP A 100 3.68 -19.34 15.34
N GLU A 101 2.87 -19.54 14.30
CA GLU A 101 2.97 -20.75 13.49
C GLU A 101 4.36 -20.81 12.83
N PRO A 102 5.03 -21.97 12.83
CA PRO A 102 6.34 -22.06 12.21
C PRO A 102 6.25 -21.75 10.71
N LEU A 103 7.23 -20.97 10.23
CA LEU A 103 7.32 -20.62 8.82
C LEU A 103 7.92 -21.79 8.01
N PRO A 104 7.40 -22.07 6.79
CA PRO A 104 7.98 -23.08 5.89
C PRO A 104 9.38 -22.71 5.37
N LEU A 105 9.72 -21.43 5.45
CA LEU A 105 10.99 -20.84 5.03
C LEU A 105 11.40 -19.78 6.06
N PRO A 106 12.69 -19.45 6.17
CA PRO A 106 13.11 -18.27 6.91
C PRO A 106 12.40 -17.03 6.38
N ALA A 107 12.08 -16.06 7.25
CA ALA A 107 11.37 -14.84 6.89
C ALA A 107 12.05 -14.08 5.74
N PHE A 108 13.39 -14.15 5.69
CA PHE A 108 14.20 -13.64 4.60
C PHE A 108 15.15 -14.72 4.08
N SER A 109 15.31 -14.83 2.77
CA SER A 109 16.21 -15.79 2.14
C SER A 109 16.84 -15.17 0.90
N TYR A 110 18.05 -15.62 0.55
CA TYR A 110 18.71 -15.20 -0.68
C TYR A 110 18.87 -16.39 -1.64
N LEU A 111 18.37 -16.22 -2.86
CA LEU A 111 18.44 -17.20 -3.95
C LEU A 111 19.53 -16.77 -4.93
N SER A 112 20.71 -17.36 -4.77
CA SER A 112 21.88 -17.03 -5.59
C SER A 112 21.68 -17.32 -7.08
N GLU A 113 20.84 -18.30 -7.42
CA GLU A 113 20.58 -18.70 -8.81
C GLU A 113 19.84 -17.63 -9.62
N LEU A 114 19.08 -16.77 -8.92
CA LEU A 114 18.25 -15.72 -9.50
C LEU A 114 18.70 -14.32 -9.10
N ASP A 115 19.79 -14.21 -8.33
CA ASP A 115 20.20 -12.96 -7.70
C ASP A 115 19.07 -12.28 -6.89
N MET A 116 18.28 -13.09 -6.18
CA MET A 116 16.98 -12.67 -5.64
C MET A 116 16.91 -12.72 -4.12
N VAL A 117 16.42 -11.65 -3.50
CA VAL A 117 15.98 -11.65 -2.10
C VAL A 117 14.52 -12.10 -2.04
N VAL A 118 14.22 -13.12 -1.25
CA VAL A 118 12.88 -13.62 -0.95
C VAL A 118 12.48 -13.21 0.45
N GLN A 119 11.26 -12.71 0.60
CA GLN A 119 10.70 -12.26 1.86
C GLN A 119 9.34 -12.95 2.07
N VAL A 120 9.16 -13.62 3.20
CA VAL A 120 7.89 -14.26 3.58
C VAL A 120 6.97 -13.19 4.17
N PHE A 121 5.84 -12.93 3.51
CA PHE A 121 4.86 -11.97 4.04
C PHE A 121 4.34 -12.45 5.40
N PRO A 122 4.19 -11.56 6.42
CA PRO A 122 4.25 -10.10 6.38
C PRO A 122 5.62 -9.46 6.64
N HIS A 123 6.71 -10.23 6.63
CA HIS A 123 8.04 -9.71 6.85
C HIS A 123 8.56 -8.97 5.61
N ASP A 124 9.08 -7.75 5.83
CA ASP A 124 9.61 -6.87 4.79
C ASP A 124 10.79 -6.08 5.36
N LEU A 125 11.96 -6.22 4.74
CA LEU A 125 13.22 -5.62 5.18
C LEU A 125 13.15 -4.08 5.24
N ARG A 126 12.33 -3.47 4.38
CA ARG A 126 12.16 -2.02 4.29
C ARG A 126 10.96 -1.53 5.11
N LEU A 127 10.07 -2.44 5.56
CA LEU A 127 8.90 -2.17 6.39
C LEU A 127 8.87 -3.06 7.65
N PRO A 128 9.88 -3.00 8.54
CA PRO A 128 10.02 -3.92 9.67
C PRO A 128 8.87 -3.83 10.69
N ALA A 129 8.11 -2.73 10.70
CA ALA A 129 6.95 -2.55 11.56
C ALA A 129 5.71 -3.34 11.10
N LEU A 130 5.66 -3.83 9.85
CA LEU A 130 4.47 -4.43 9.26
C LEU A 130 4.04 -5.73 9.98
N ALA A 131 4.99 -6.65 10.20
CA ALA A 131 4.68 -7.93 10.84
C ALA A 131 4.21 -7.77 12.31
N PRO A 132 4.90 -7.00 13.19
CA PRO A 132 4.41 -6.75 14.54
C PRO A 132 3.03 -6.08 14.58
N LEU A 133 2.79 -5.14 13.67
CA LEU A 133 1.54 -4.39 13.58
C LEU A 133 0.35 -5.30 13.22
N LEU A 134 0.53 -6.27 12.33
CA LEU A 134 -0.50 -7.23 11.97
C LEU A 134 -0.80 -8.24 13.09
N LYS A 135 0.20 -8.53 13.93
CA LYS A 135 0.10 -9.50 15.04
C LYS A 135 -0.40 -8.91 16.37
N GLY A 136 -0.50 -7.59 16.48
CA GLY A 136 -0.94 -6.92 17.71
C GLY A 136 0.14 -6.67 18.75
N ALA A 137 1.41 -6.63 18.33
CA ALA A 137 2.52 -6.28 19.20
C ALA A 137 3.07 -4.89 18.83
N PHE A 138 2.44 -3.81 19.31
CA PHE A 138 2.93 -2.45 19.03
C PHE A 138 2.79 -1.44 20.20
N PRO A 139 3.60 -1.59 21.27
CA PRO A 139 3.53 -0.76 22.48
C PRO A 139 3.73 0.75 22.21
N ASP A 140 4.53 1.09 21.20
CA ASP A 140 4.83 2.50 20.85
C ASP A 140 3.58 3.29 20.43
N VAL A 141 2.49 2.62 20.01
CA VAL A 141 1.29 3.29 19.50
C VAL A 141 0.00 2.98 20.24
N GLU A 142 -0.04 1.87 20.96
CA GLU A 142 -1.19 1.44 21.74
C GLU A 142 -1.75 2.53 22.66
N PRO A 143 -0.94 3.30 23.43
CA PRO A 143 -1.48 4.37 24.28
C PRO A 143 -2.24 5.46 23.49
N PHE A 144 -1.78 5.78 22.27
CA PHE A 144 -2.46 6.77 21.44
C PHE A 144 -3.78 6.25 20.88
N LEU A 145 -3.88 4.94 20.63
CA LEU A 145 -5.12 4.28 20.21
C LEU A 145 -6.12 4.20 21.38
N LEU A 146 -5.67 3.78 22.57
CA LEU A 146 -6.49 3.67 23.77
C LEU A 146 -7.07 5.03 24.19
N ALA A 147 -6.30 6.10 24.06
CA ALA A 147 -6.77 7.47 24.30
C ALA A 147 -7.99 7.88 23.43
N ARG A 148 -8.31 7.13 22.37
CA ARG A 148 -9.47 7.37 21.49
C ARG A 148 -10.77 6.78 21.97
N PHE A 149 -10.74 5.95 23.01
CA PHE A 149 -11.95 5.45 23.69
C PHE A 149 -12.47 6.42 24.77
N GLY A 150 -11.72 7.48 25.08
CA GLY A 150 -12.09 8.50 26.06
C GLY A 150 -11.47 8.22 27.44
N PRO A 151 -11.88 8.95 28.48
CA PRO A 151 -11.45 8.67 29.85
C PRO A 151 -11.84 7.25 30.27
N GLY A 152 -10.94 6.53 30.92
CA GLY A 152 -11.13 5.15 31.37
C GLY A 152 -9.80 4.41 31.52
N ASP A 153 -9.81 3.29 32.22
CA ASP A 153 -8.65 2.39 32.34
C ASP A 153 -8.78 1.28 31.28
N TRP A 154 -8.60 1.68 30.02
CA TRP A 154 -8.83 0.82 28.87
C TRP A 154 -7.69 -0.17 28.67
N THR A 155 -8.03 -1.44 28.52
CA THR A 155 -7.11 -2.52 28.13
C THR A 155 -7.54 -3.13 26.80
N VAL A 156 -6.58 -3.54 25.96
CA VAL A 156 -6.87 -4.22 24.69
C VAL A 156 -7.21 -5.68 24.94
N ASP A 157 -8.44 -6.06 24.64
CA ASP A 157 -8.89 -7.46 24.68
C ASP A 157 -8.54 -8.20 23.38
N GLU A 158 -8.72 -7.53 22.24
CA GLU A 158 -8.47 -8.08 20.91
C GLU A 158 -7.81 -7.03 20.02
N TRP A 159 -6.72 -7.43 19.36
CA TRP A 159 -6.08 -6.68 18.30
C TRP A 159 -6.16 -7.43 16.99
N ARG A 160 -6.85 -6.87 16.00
CA ARG A 160 -6.96 -7.44 14.66
C ARG A 160 -6.35 -6.50 13.62
N GLY A 161 -5.20 -6.89 13.06
CA GLY A 161 -4.56 -6.18 11.97
C GLY A 161 -4.87 -6.80 10.61
N GLU A 162 -5.38 -6.01 9.68
CA GLU A 162 -5.73 -6.44 8.33
C GLU A 162 -5.02 -5.60 7.27
N LEU A 163 -4.34 -6.26 6.35
CA LEU A 163 -3.67 -5.58 5.25
C LEU A 163 -4.70 -5.02 4.27
N VAL A 164 -4.73 -3.70 4.09
CA VAL A 164 -5.60 -3.00 3.14
C VAL A 164 -4.86 -2.75 1.82
N GLN A 165 -3.61 -2.33 1.91
CA GLN A 165 -2.77 -2.05 0.75
C GLN A 165 -1.33 -2.41 1.07
N TYR A 166 -0.63 -2.97 0.08
CA TYR A 166 0.77 -3.30 0.21
C TYR A 166 1.51 -3.01 -1.08
N ARG A 167 2.55 -2.20 -0.98
CA ARG A 167 3.52 -1.94 -2.04
C ARG A 167 4.87 -2.39 -1.50
N ILE A 168 5.32 -3.55 -1.97
CA ILE A 168 6.55 -4.22 -1.53
C ILE A 168 7.69 -3.20 -1.39
N GLU A 169 8.34 -3.23 -0.23
CA GLU A 169 9.44 -2.34 0.19
C GLU A 169 9.17 -0.83 0.19
N MET A 170 7.94 -0.38 -0.11
CA MET A 170 7.62 1.03 -0.25
C MET A 170 6.71 1.52 0.87
N GLN A 171 5.53 0.91 0.99
CA GLN A 171 4.56 1.23 2.03
C GLN A 171 3.53 0.12 2.22
N ALA A 172 2.89 0.11 3.39
CA ALA A 172 1.72 -0.71 3.68
C ALA A 172 0.67 0.11 4.42
N THR A 173 -0.60 -0.15 4.14
CA THR A 173 -1.74 0.36 4.91
C THR A 173 -2.40 -0.82 5.61
N VAL A 174 -2.51 -0.74 6.93
CA VAL A 174 -3.12 -1.77 7.77
C VAL A 174 -4.33 -1.18 8.47
N ARG A 175 -5.49 -1.84 8.36
CA ARG A 175 -6.66 -1.56 9.18
C ARG A 175 -6.48 -2.28 10.51
N LEU A 176 -6.60 -1.55 11.60
CA LEU A 176 -6.56 -2.06 12.96
C LEU A 176 -7.97 -2.01 13.53
N THR A 177 -8.48 -3.14 14.00
CA THR A 177 -9.70 -3.21 14.81
C THR A 177 -9.28 -3.58 16.22
N LEU A 178 -9.54 -2.68 17.17
CA LEU A 178 -9.27 -2.90 18.59
C LEU A 178 -10.58 -3.08 19.32
N ARG A 179 -10.71 -4.17 20.06
CA ARG A 179 -11.71 -4.32 21.13
C ARG A 179 -11.02 -4.09 22.46
N VAL A 180 -11.66 -3.26 23.28
CA VAL A 180 -11.13 -2.85 24.58
C VAL A 180 -12.18 -2.98 25.66
N SER A 181 -11.72 -3.19 26.88
CA SER A 181 -12.51 -3.21 28.11
C SER A 181 -11.98 -2.14 29.07
N ASP A 182 -12.88 -1.48 29.80
CA ASP A 182 -12.53 -0.55 30.87
C ASP A 182 -12.51 -1.30 32.19
N ALA A 183 -11.33 -1.45 32.79
CA ALA A 183 -11.14 -2.21 34.02
C ALA A 183 -11.97 -1.69 35.20
N ALA A 184 -12.34 -0.41 35.20
CA ALA A 184 -13.12 0.20 36.27
C ALA A 184 -14.63 0.01 36.11
N THR A 185 -15.12 -0.13 34.87
CA THR A 185 -16.57 -0.10 34.57
C THR A 185 -17.10 -1.33 33.86
N ASP A 186 -16.22 -2.27 33.50
CA ASP A 186 -16.51 -3.47 32.70
C ASP A 186 -17.18 -3.14 31.34
N ARG A 187 -17.04 -1.88 30.89
CA ARG A 187 -17.57 -1.43 29.60
C ARG A 187 -16.64 -1.91 28.49
N THR A 188 -17.22 -2.46 27.43
CA THR A 188 -16.48 -2.83 26.23
C THR A 188 -16.75 -1.85 25.10
N ALA A 189 -15.76 -1.67 24.22
CA ALA A 189 -15.86 -0.84 23.03
C ALA A 189 -15.00 -1.38 21.89
N GLU A 190 -15.41 -1.11 20.66
CA GLU A 190 -14.65 -1.45 19.45
C GLU A 190 -14.41 -0.19 18.62
N ARG A 191 -13.18 0.00 18.12
CA ARG A 191 -12.85 1.06 17.16
C ARG A 191 -11.91 0.58 16.08
N ARG A 192 -12.03 1.22 14.92
CA ARG A 192 -11.19 0.99 13.74
C ARG A 192 -10.25 2.16 13.47
N PHE A 193 -9.03 1.81 13.09
CA PHE A 193 -7.94 2.73 12.79
C PHE A 193 -7.21 2.29 11.52
N TYR A 194 -6.50 3.22 10.89
CA TYR A 194 -5.65 2.95 9.74
C TYR A 194 -4.23 3.37 10.06
N ALA A 195 -3.30 2.42 9.95
CA ALA A 195 -1.89 2.62 10.14
C ALA A 195 -1.17 2.49 8.79
N LYS A 196 -0.51 3.58 8.36
CA LYS A 196 0.33 3.61 7.17
C LYS A 196 1.79 3.51 7.57
N VAL A 197 2.45 2.43 7.16
CA VAL A 197 3.88 2.17 7.36
C VAL A 197 4.62 2.53 6.08
N TYR A 198 5.69 3.31 6.19
CA TYR A 198 6.48 3.77 5.05
C TYR A 198 7.93 3.31 5.18
N HIS A 199 8.56 3.03 4.05
CA HIS A 199 9.99 2.77 4.03
C HIS A 199 10.78 3.99 4.52
N TRP A 200 10.45 5.17 4.00
CA TRP A 200 11.13 6.41 4.36
C TRP A 200 10.46 7.05 5.58
N ARG A 201 11.10 6.96 6.74
CA ARG A 201 10.62 7.56 8.00
C ARG A 201 10.32 9.07 7.89
N ARG A 202 11.11 9.79 7.09
CA ARG A 202 10.87 11.23 6.80
C ARG A 202 9.51 11.46 6.14
N HIS A 203 9.12 10.56 5.23
CA HIS A 203 7.85 10.65 4.52
C HIS A 203 6.69 10.42 5.48
N ALA A 204 6.78 9.39 6.34
CA ALA A 204 5.78 9.16 7.39
C ALA A 204 5.58 10.39 8.31
N LYS A 205 6.66 11.10 8.66
CA LYS A 205 6.58 12.35 9.43
C LYS A 205 5.88 13.47 8.65
N GLN A 206 6.25 13.65 7.38
CA GLN A 206 5.64 14.66 6.51
C GLN A 206 4.13 14.40 6.35
N GLN A 207 3.74 13.14 6.12
CA GLN A 207 2.34 12.75 6.01
C GLN A 207 1.56 12.98 7.30
N ALA A 208 2.14 12.68 8.46
CA ALA A 208 1.50 12.96 9.74
C ALA A 208 1.27 14.47 9.96
N LEU A 209 2.26 15.32 9.63
CA LEU A 209 2.13 16.78 9.74
C LEU A 209 1.10 17.33 8.77
N LEU A 210 1.09 16.85 7.52
CA LEU A 210 0.10 17.22 6.51
C LEU A 210 -1.32 16.91 6.99
N LEU A 211 -1.57 15.69 7.46
CA LEU A 211 -2.90 15.29 7.93
C LEU A 211 -3.35 16.13 9.12
N GLN A 212 -2.43 16.45 10.05
CA GLN A 212 -2.74 17.34 11.18
C GLN A 212 -3.14 18.74 10.70
N GLU A 213 -2.47 19.27 9.67
CA GLU A 213 -2.79 20.57 9.13
C GLU A 213 -4.12 20.56 8.36
N LEU A 214 -4.37 19.53 7.56
CA LEU A 214 -5.65 19.33 6.89
C LEU A 214 -6.79 19.26 7.92
N ALA A 215 -6.64 18.47 8.99
CA ALA A 215 -7.66 18.29 10.03
C ALA A 215 -8.10 19.60 10.68
N LYS A 216 -7.17 20.56 10.84
CA LYS A 216 -7.47 21.88 11.41
C LYS A 216 -8.21 22.79 10.45
N ARG A 217 -8.06 22.57 9.14
CA ARG A 217 -8.50 23.51 8.10
C ARG A 217 -9.75 23.06 7.35
N THR A 218 -10.14 21.78 7.39
CA THR A 218 -11.32 21.32 6.64
C THR A 218 -12.61 22.03 7.07
N GLY A 219 -12.70 22.49 8.32
CA GLY A 219 -13.88 23.20 8.85
C GLY A 219 -15.18 22.40 8.74
N GLY A 220 -15.10 21.06 8.63
CA GLY A 220 -16.25 20.19 8.39
C GLY A 220 -16.77 20.15 6.95
N ALA A 221 -16.14 20.85 6.00
CA ALA A 221 -16.55 20.84 4.60
C ALA A 221 -16.40 19.46 3.94
N PHE A 222 -15.48 18.65 4.47
CA PHE A 222 -15.30 17.24 4.16
C PHE A 222 -14.59 16.55 5.34
N ALA A 223 -14.76 15.23 5.42
CA ALA A 223 -14.11 14.39 6.42
C ALA A 223 -12.73 13.93 5.95
N ILE A 224 -11.81 13.81 6.91
CA ILE A 224 -10.54 13.09 6.75
C ILE A 224 -10.35 12.17 7.94
N GLY A 225 -9.49 11.16 7.80
CA GLY A 225 -9.15 10.30 8.92
C GLY A 225 -8.43 11.14 9.96
N ARG A 226 -9.03 11.30 11.14
CA ARG A 226 -8.45 12.13 12.20
C ARG A 226 -7.07 11.59 12.55
N PRO A 227 -5.99 12.38 12.40
CA PRO A 227 -4.65 11.92 12.74
C PRO A 227 -4.57 11.66 14.24
N ILE A 228 -4.10 10.48 14.62
CA ILE A 228 -3.95 10.03 16.01
C ILE A 228 -2.51 10.21 16.46
N GLY A 229 -1.55 9.81 15.63
CA GLY A 229 -0.16 9.80 16.03
C GLY A 229 0.80 9.39 14.92
N PHE A 230 2.07 9.49 15.25
CA PHE A 230 3.19 9.15 14.39
C PHE A 230 4.28 8.46 15.23
N SER A 231 4.80 7.34 14.73
CA SER A 231 5.98 6.69 15.30
C SER A 231 7.16 6.86 14.35
N GLY A 232 8.13 7.68 14.75
CA GLY A 232 9.36 7.90 14.00
C GLY A 232 10.25 6.66 13.93
N ARG A 233 10.25 5.84 14.97
CA ARG A 233 10.96 4.56 15.00
C ARG A 233 10.36 3.58 13.99
N ALA A 234 9.03 3.48 13.95
CA ALA A 234 8.33 2.57 13.05
C ALA A 234 8.19 3.11 11.61
N GLY A 235 8.41 4.41 11.39
CA GLY A 235 8.11 5.04 10.10
C GLY A 235 6.62 4.98 9.77
N MET A 236 5.77 5.22 10.78
CA MET A 236 4.34 4.93 10.70
C MET A 236 3.50 6.14 11.10
N GLN A 237 2.42 6.38 10.36
CA GLN A 237 1.37 7.35 10.67
C GLN A 237 0.06 6.61 10.93
N ILE A 238 -0.72 7.08 11.91
CA ILE A 238 -1.98 6.46 12.32
C ILE A 238 -3.12 7.49 12.29
N GLN A 239 -4.29 7.07 11.86
CA GLN A 239 -5.52 7.86 11.83
C GLN A 239 -6.77 7.03 12.16
N GLU A 240 -7.85 7.71 12.53
CA GLU A 240 -9.19 7.11 12.64
C GLU A 240 -9.71 6.67 11.25
N GLU A 241 -10.61 5.69 11.25
CA GLU A 241 -11.40 5.32 10.08
C GLU A 241 -12.26 6.51 9.61
N VAL A 242 -12.35 6.70 8.30
CA VAL A 242 -13.32 7.62 7.69
C VAL A 242 -14.56 6.79 7.35
N ALA A 243 -15.72 7.21 7.86
CA ALA A 243 -16.98 6.52 7.60
C ALA A 243 -17.42 6.65 6.14
N GLY A 244 -18.21 5.68 5.69
CA GLY A 244 -18.89 5.72 4.39
C GLY A 244 -18.47 4.63 3.41
N THR A 245 -19.19 4.57 2.30
CA THR A 245 -18.95 3.67 1.17
C THR A 245 -18.17 4.40 0.09
N SER A 246 -17.27 3.69 -0.62
CA SER A 246 -16.50 4.34 -1.69
C SER A 246 -17.40 4.80 -2.84
N LEU A 247 -17.06 5.92 -3.48
CA LEU A 247 -17.73 6.37 -4.69
C LEU A 247 -17.62 5.30 -5.79
N LEU A 248 -16.52 4.53 -5.83
CA LEU A 248 -16.39 3.41 -6.77
C LEU A 248 -17.48 2.36 -6.56
N ASP A 249 -17.71 1.95 -5.32
CA ASP A 249 -18.70 0.92 -5.00
C ASP A 249 -20.12 1.43 -5.28
N LEU A 250 -20.39 2.71 -4.98
CA LEU A 250 -21.65 3.36 -5.35
C LEU A 250 -21.86 3.38 -6.87
N LEU A 251 -20.84 3.71 -7.66
CA LEU A 251 -20.93 3.73 -9.13
C LEU A 251 -21.10 2.33 -9.73
N ARG A 252 -20.72 1.28 -9.00
CA ARG A 252 -20.92 -0.12 -9.39
C ARG A 252 -22.28 -0.65 -8.96
N SER A 253 -22.96 0.02 -8.04
CA SER A 253 -24.34 -0.28 -7.70
C SER A 253 -25.28 0.34 -8.73
N ASP A 254 -26.38 -0.33 -9.04
CA ASP A 254 -27.40 0.20 -9.94
C ASP A 254 -28.15 1.34 -9.23
N GLY A 255 -27.85 2.58 -9.62
CA GLY A 255 -28.47 3.76 -9.04
C GLY A 255 -28.00 5.08 -9.65
N ASP A 256 -28.81 6.13 -9.50
CA ASP A 256 -28.42 7.49 -9.90
C ASP A 256 -27.37 8.06 -8.93
N ALA A 257 -26.12 8.13 -9.38
CA ALA A 257 -25.01 8.71 -8.62
C ALA A 257 -24.92 10.24 -8.71
N THR A 258 -25.81 10.92 -9.44
CA THR A 258 -25.71 12.36 -9.71
C THR A 258 -25.69 13.20 -8.43
N GLY A 259 -26.55 12.88 -7.46
CA GLY A 259 -26.58 13.57 -6.18
C GLY A 259 -25.26 13.44 -5.41
N ALA A 260 -24.70 12.23 -5.37
CA ALA A 260 -23.41 11.96 -4.74
C ALA A 260 -22.27 12.71 -5.44
N LEU A 261 -22.22 12.67 -6.78
CA LEU A 261 -21.20 13.39 -7.56
C LEU A 261 -21.24 14.90 -7.34
N ARG A 262 -22.44 15.50 -7.18
CA ARG A 262 -22.57 16.93 -6.82
C ARG A 262 -21.99 17.23 -5.44
N ARG A 263 -22.22 16.36 -4.43
CA ARG A 263 -21.61 16.51 -3.11
C ARG A 263 -20.08 16.40 -3.17
N VAL A 264 -19.57 15.40 -3.91
CA VAL A 264 -18.14 15.21 -4.14
C VAL A 264 -17.53 16.46 -4.80
N ALA A 265 -18.15 16.99 -5.85
CA ALA A 265 -17.66 18.21 -6.51
C ALA A 265 -17.56 19.41 -5.56
N ARG A 266 -18.54 19.58 -4.65
CA ARG A 266 -18.49 20.63 -3.61
C ARG A 266 -17.36 20.40 -2.61
N ALA A 267 -17.17 19.17 -2.16
CA ALA A 267 -16.09 18.81 -1.23
C ALA A 267 -14.70 19.01 -1.86
N VAL A 268 -14.52 18.65 -3.13
CA VAL A 268 -13.29 18.91 -3.90
C VAL A 268 -13.05 20.42 -4.04
N ALA A 269 -14.08 21.18 -4.39
CA ALA A 269 -13.97 22.64 -4.47
C ALA A 269 -13.64 23.28 -3.10
N ALA A 270 -14.11 22.70 -2.00
CA ALA A 270 -13.75 23.15 -0.65
C ALA A 270 -12.28 22.85 -0.33
N LEU A 271 -11.78 21.66 -0.69
CA LEU A 271 -10.36 21.31 -0.59
C LEU A 271 -9.48 22.32 -1.34
N HIS A 272 -9.84 22.65 -2.57
CA HIS A 272 -9.09 23.58 -3.43
C HIS A 272 -9.09 25.02 -2.91
N ARG A 273 -9.93 25.36 -1.93
CA ARG A 273 -9.99 26.70 -1.30
C ARG A 273 -9.34 26.75 0.08
N LEU A 274 -8.82 25.63 0.57
CA LEU A 274 -8.07 25.65 1.83
C LEU A 274 -6.85 26.55 1.68
N ASP A 275 -6.60 27.40 2.67
CA ASP A 275 -5.30 28.03 2.82
C ASP A 275 -4.36 26.93 3.33
N LEU A 276 -3.60 26.25 2.48
CA LEU A 276 -2.64 25.22 2.92
C LEU A 276 -1.26 25.60 2.44
N LYS A 277 -0.28 25.65 3.35
CA LYS A 277 1.12 25.78 2.97
C LYS A 277 1.71 24.39 2.77
N PRO A 278 2.17 24.02 1.56
CA PRO A 278 2.63 22.67 1.29
C PRO A 278 3.99 22.45 1.95
N LEU A 279 4.18 21.24 2.47
CA LEU A 279 5.47 20.78 2.95
C LEU A 279 6.27 20.14 1.80
N GLY A 280 6.73 20.97 0.87
CA GLY A 280 7.88 20.64 0.02
C GLY A 280 7.67 19.73 -1.21
N GLN A 281 6.46 19.56 -1.74
CA GLN A 281 6.27 18.89 -3.04
C GLN A 281 6.34 19.88 -4.22
N GLN A 282 7.09 19.53 -5.26
CA GLN A 282 7.21 20.30 -6.51
C GLN A 282 6.36 19.63 -7.60
N TRP A 283 5.03 19.72 -7.47
CA TRP A 283 4.07 18.94 -8.28
C TRP A 283 4.40 18.91 -9.77
N ARG A 284 4.67 20.06 -10.40
CA ARG A 284 4.98 20.13 -11.84
C ARG A 284 6.23 19.34 -12.20
N ARG A 285 7.31 19.52 -11.44
CA ARG A 285 8.56 18.79 -11.65
C ARG A 285 8.35 17.29 -11.48
N ASP A 286 7.63 16.89 -10.45
CA ASP A 286 7.35 15.48 -10.17
C ASP A 286 6.47 14.85 -11.26
N ARG A 287 5.53 15.61 -11.83
CA ARG A 287 4.72 15.20 -12.98
C ARG A 287 5.53 15.02 -14.25
N ILE A 288 6.44 15.94 -14.55
CA ILE A 288 7.33 15.84 -15.72
C ILE A 288 8.23 14.61 -15.58
N ALA A 289 8.87 14.42 -14.43
CA ALA A 289 9.72 13.24 -14.17
C ALA A 289 8.92 11.92 -14.27
N GLY A 290 7.68 11.91 -13.78
CA GLY A 290 6.77 10.77 -13.93
C GLY A 290 6.42 10.49 -15.39
N LEU A 291 6.15 11.53 -16.18
CA LEU A 291 5.87 11.42 -17.61
C LEU A 291 7.08 10.89 -18.37
N GLU A 292 8.28 11.39 -18.10
CA GLU A 292 9.54 10.91 -18.70
C GLU A 292 9.75 9.41 -18.43
N THR A 293 9.48 8.97 -17.19
CA THR A 293 9.56 7.54 -16.82
C THR A 293 8.55 6.69 -17.61
N VAL A 294 7.32 7.17 -17.78
CA VAL A 294 6.29 6.48 -18.57
C VAL A 294 6.68 6.45 -20.05
N GLN A 295 7.17 7.57 -20.58
CA GLN A 295 7.62 7.72 -21.95
C GLN A 295 8.75 6.73 -22.29
N GLU A 296 9.77 6.63 -21.44
CA GLU A 296 10.86 5.67 -21.58
C GLU A 296 10.34 4.22 -21.57
N SER A 297 9.49 3.89 -20.60
CA SER A 297 8.88 2.56 -20.47
C SER A 297 8.02 2.19 -21.69
N MET A 298 7.25 3.13 -22.24
CA MET A 298 6.42 2.89 -23.41
C MET A 298 7.26 2.73 -24.68
N ARG A 299 8.30 3.56 -24.88
CA ARG A 299 9.25 3.42 -25.99
C ARG A 299 9.94 2.06 -26.00
N ALA A 300 10.37 1.59 -24.83
CA ALA A 300 11.00 0.27 -24.71
C ALA A 300 10.04 -0.89 -25.08
N ARG A 301 8.74 -0.74 -24.82
CA ARG A 301 7.72 -1.76 -25.10
C ARG A 301 7.12 -1.68 -26.50
N ARG A 302 7.05 -0.47 -27.07
CA ARG A 302 6.48 -0.17 -28.38
C ARG A 302 7.40 0.77 -29.16
N PRO A 303 8.54 0.27 -29.64
CA PRO A 303 9.47 1.08 -30.43
C PRO A 303 8.83 1.66 -31.70
N ASP A 304 7.83 0.96 -32.23
CA ASP A 304 7.03 1.37 -33.39
C ASP A 304 6.21 2.65 -33.18
N LEU A 305 5.90 3.01 -31.92
CA LEU A 305 5.14 4.22 -31.56
C LEU A 305 6.01 5.34 -30.97
N ALA A 306 7.34 5.22 -31.02
CA ALA A 306 8.25 6.11 -30.29
C ALA A 306 8.04 7.60 -30.65
N ALA A 307 7.83 7.92 -31.93
CA ALA A 307 7.60 9.30 -32.37
C ALA A 307 6.30 9.88 -31.81
N GLU A 308 5.20 9.13 -31.86
CA GLU A 308 3.89 9.54 -31.34
C GLU A 308 3.92 9.71 -29.81
N ILE A 309 4.62 8.81 -29.12
CA ILE A 309 4.86 8.89 -27.67
C ILE A 309 5.61 10.19 -27.34
N ASP A 310 6.68 10.50 -28.07
CA ASP A 310 7.50 11.69 -27.84
C ASP A 310 6.76 12.99 -28.15
N GLU A 311 5.96 13.01 -29.22
CA GLU A 311 5.11 14.15 -29.57
C GLU A 311 4.03 14.38 -28.50
N THR A 312 3.35 13.32 -28.08
CA THR A 312 2.32 13.39 -27.03
C THR A 312 2.91 13.87 -25.71
N ALA A 313 4.06 13.31 -25.30
CA ALA A 313 4.74 13.71 -24.07
C ALA A 313 5.13 15.20 -24.12
N ARG A 314 5.68 15.67 -25.24
CA ARG A 314 6.03 17.08 -25.43
C ARG A 314 4.79 17.98 -25.34
N ALA A 315 3.71 17.64 -26.03
CA ALA A 315 2.46 18.40 -25.99
C ALA A 315 1.89 18.48 -24.55
N VAL A 316 2.01 17.42 -23.76
CA VAL A 316 1.62 17.43 -22.34
C VAL A 316 2.53 18.36 -21.53
N VAL A 317 3.85 18.29 -21.70
CA VAL A 317 4.80 19.17 -20.98
C VAL A 317 4.57 20.64 -21.32
N ASP A 318 4.37 20.95 -22.60
CA ASP A 318 4.12 22.31 -23.09
C ASP A 318 2.76 22.84 -22.58
N GLY A 319 1.77 21.97 -22.44
CA GLY A 319 0.45 22.30 -21.89
C GLY A 319 0.40 22.42 -20.36
N LEU A 320 1.41 21.94 -19.64
CA LEU A 320 1.50 22.11 -18.18
C LEU A 320 1.91 23.55 -17.86
N ALA A 321 0.95 24.43 -17.60
CA ALA A 321 1.22 25.80 -17.16
C ALA A 321 1.47 25.88 -15.63
N ASP A 322 2.21 26.89 -15.20
CA ASP A 322 2.24 27.32 -13.79
C ASP A 322 0.95 28.09 -13.49
N GLY A 323 -0.16 27.37 -13.39
CA GLY A 323 -1.47 27.91 -13.10
C GLY A 323 -1.64 28.36 -11.64
N VAL A 324 -2.88 28.70 -11.27
CA VAL A 324 -3.26 28.97 -9.88
C VAL A 324 -2.93 27.74 -9.04
N SER A 325 -2.10 27.95 -8.02
CA SER A 325 -1.68 26.89 -7.11
C SER A 325 -2.67 26.78 -5.96
N ALA A 326 -3.37 25.66 -5.89
CA ALA A 326 -4.35 25.34 -4.85
C ALA A 326 -4.01 23.98 -4.22
N PRO A 327 -4.46 23.70 -2.98
CA PRO A 327 -4.29 22.38 -2.41
C PRO A 327 -5.08 21.37 -3.23
N VAL A 328 -4.41 20.32 -3.67
CA VAL A 328 -5.02 19.20 -4.40
C VAL A 328 -4.83 17.91 -3.63
N HIS A 329 -5.72 16.95 -3.85
CA HIS A 329 -5.55 15.59 -3.35
C HIS A 329 -4.38 14.88 -4.05
N GLY A 330 -4.20 15.12 -5.36
CA GLY A 330 -3.07 14.65 -6.17
C GLY A 330 -3.22 13.23 -6.75
N ASP A 331 -4.00 12.37 -6.07
CA ASP A 331 -4.52 11.10 -6.62
C ASP A 331 -6.04 10.96 -6.41
N LEU A 332 -6.81 11.99 -6.78
CA LEU A 332 -8.27 11.93 -6.61
C LEU A 332 -8.89 10.90 -7.55
N LYS A 333 -9.47 9.83 -6.99
CA LYS A 333 -10.14 8.76 -7.73
C LYS A 333 -11.31 8.19 -6.93
N PRO A 334 -12.30 7.52 -7.56
CA PRO A 334 -13.51 7.07 -6.89
C PRO A 334 -13.28 6.18 -5.65
N GLU A 335 -12.18 5.40 -5.62
CA GLU A 335 -11.79 4.56 -4.48
C GLU A 335 -11.38 5.37 -3.24
N HIS A 336 -10.94 6.63 -3.44
CA HIS A 336 -10.42 7.49 -2.39
C HIS A 336 -11.47 8.46 -1.83
N ILE A 337 -12.71 8.35 -2.31
CA ILE A 337 -13.82 9.23 -1.96
C ILE A 337 -14.85 8.38 -1.25
N LEU A 338 -15.13 8.68 0.01
CA LEU A 338 -16.11 7.97 0.84
C LEU A 338 -17.35 8.83 1.03
N LEU A 339 -18.53 8.19 1.01
CA LEU A 339 -19.83 8.83 1.14
C LEU A 339 -20.56 8.22 2.34
N ASP A 340 -20.92 9.07 3.30
CA ASP A 340 -21.72 8.70 4.48
C ASP A 340 -22.91 9.66 4.61
N GLY A 341 -24.04 9.25 4.03
CA GLY A 341 -25.20 10.12 3.82
C GLY A 341 -24.83 11.36 3.00
N ASP A 342 -24.90 12.54 3.63
CA ASP A 342 -24.53 13.82 3.02
C ASP A 342 -23.07 14.23 3.24
N HIS A 343 -22.31 13.45 4.01
CA HIS A 343 -20.89 13.72 4.27
C HIS A 343 -20.01 13.08 3.19
N VAL A 344 -19.00 13.82 2.76
CA VAL A 344 -17.94 13.33 1.86
C VAL A 344 -16.65 13.26 2.64
N GLY A 345 -15.98 12.11 2.58
CA GLY A 345 -14.65 11.90 3.12
C GLY A 345 -13.61 11.64 2.04
N PHE A 346 -12.37 12.05 2.28
CA PHE A 346 -11.24 11.70 1.42
C PHE A 346 -10.18 10.93 2.20
N ILE A 347 -9.64 9.91 1.56
CA ILE A 347 -8.56 9.06 2.08
C ILE A 347 -7.38 9.05 1.11
N ASP A 348 -6.21 8.62 1.59
CA ASP A 348 -4.99 8.51 0.79
C ASP A 348 -4.39 9.85 0.31
N TRP A 349 -4.05 10.70 1.27
CA TRP A 349 -3.40 12.01 1.07
C TRP A 349 -1.89 11.94 0.73
N ASP A 350 -1.38 10.80 0.24
CA ASP A 350 0.05 10.59 -0.01
C ASP A 350 0.62 11.50 -1.12
N LEU A 351 -0.23 11.92 -2.07
CA LEU A 351 0.16 12.81 -3.17
C LEU A 351 -0.38 14.24 -3.02
N CYS A 352 -0.85 14.61 -1.83
CA CYS A 352 -1.36 15.95 -1.60
C CYS A 352 -0.25 17.00 -1.78
N ALA A 353 -0.55 18.03 -2.57
CA ALA A 353 0.39 19.08 -2.93
C ALA A 353 -0.34 20.39 -3.22
N LEU A 354 0.42 21.47 -3.44
CA LEU A 354 -0.12 22.61 -4.19
C LEU A 354 0.09 22.39 -5.68
N ALA A 355 -0.98 22.47 -6.46
CA ALA A 355 -0.98 22.27 -7.90
C ALA A 355 -2.16 22.99 -8.56
N ASP A 356 -2.26 22.87 -9.88
CA ASP A 356 -3.47 23.26 -10.58
C ASP A 356 -4.66 22.39 -10.10
N PRO A 357 -5.74 22.98 -9.56
CA PRO A 357 -6.92 22.24 -9.09
C PRO A 357 -7.59 21.40 -10.19
N LEU A 358 -7.40 21.75 -11.46
CA LEU A 358 -7.88 20.93 -12.59
C LEU A 358 -7.26 19.54 -12.63
N SER A 359 -6.09 19.34 -12.01
CA SER A 359 -5.43 18.03 -11.97
C SER A 359 -6.27 16.96 -11.24
N ASP A 360 -6.92 17.32 -10.12
CA ASP A 360 -7.82 16.43 -9.39
C ASP A 360 -9.08 16.12 -10.22
N ALA A 361 -9.67 17.14 -10.82
CA ALA A 361 -10.86 16.98 -11.65
C ALA A 361 -10.58 16.12 -12.89
N ALA A 362 -9.45 16.35 -13.56
CA ALA A 362 -9.02 15.58 -14.72
C ALA A 362 -8.75 14.12 -14.37
N ASN A 363 -8.06 13.86 -13.24
CA ASN A 363 -7.82 12.49 -12.79
C ASN A 363 -9.14 11.78 -12.45
N LEU A 364 -10.05 12.43 -11.71
CA LEU A 364 -11.34 11.86 -11.37
C LEU A 364 -12.16 11.56 -12.64
N LEU A 365 -12.28 12.50 -13.58
CA LEU A 365 -13.00 12.30 -14.85
C LEU A 365 -12.40 11.16 -15.68
N PHE A 366 -11.07 11.07 -15.74
CA PHE A 366 -10.40 9.96 -16.43
C PHE A 366 -10.77 8.60 -15.80
N LYS A 367 -10.76 8.50 -14.47
CA LYS A 367 -11.14 7.26 -13.76
C LYS A 367 -12.62 6.92 -13.95
N LEU A 368 -13.51 7.92 -13.87
CA LEU A 368 -14.94 7.75 -14.10
C LEU A 368 -15.24 7.25 -15.52
N ARG A 369 -14.63 7.83 -16.56
CA ARG A 369 -14.77 7.35 -17.94
C ARG A 369 -14.32 5.91 -18.10
N ARG A 370 -13.21 5.54 -17.47
CA ARG A 370 -12.68 4.17 -17.51
C ARG A 370 -13.62 3.17 -16.84
N GLU A 371 -14.22 3.52 -15.70
CA GLU A 371 -15.21 2.66 -15.05
C GLU A 371 -16.52 2.60 -15.85
N GLY A 372 -17.00 3.71 -16.42
CA GLY A 372 -18.17 3.73 -17.30
C GLY A 372 -18.00 2.82 -18.52
N GLY A 373 -16.83 2.84 -19.16
CA GLY A 373 -16.53 1.91 -20.26
C GLY A 373 -16.49 0.44 -19.85
N ARG A 374 -16.05 0.14 -18.61
CA ARG A 374 -16.09 -1.23 -18.06
C ARG A 374 -17.50 -1.70 -17.73
N LEU A 375 -18.36 -0.81 -17.27
CA LEU A 375 -19.77 -1.11 -16.97
C LEU A 375 -20.58 -1.31 -18.25
N ALA A 376 -20.39 -0.43 -19.26
CA ALA A 376 -21.05 -0.56 -20.55
C ALA A 376 -20.59 -1.78 -21.39
N GLY A 377 -19.39 -2.30 -21.11
CA GLY A 377 -18.83 -3.48 -21.77
C GLY A 377 -19.21 -4.83 -21.13
N ARG A 378 -20.06 -4.86 -20.09
CA ARG A 378 -20.61 -6.11 -19.55
C ARG A 378 -21.86 -6.49 -20.35
N PRO A 379 -21.94 -7.69 -20.96
CA PRO A 379 -23.20 -8.16 -21.51
C PRO A 379 -24.22 -8.28 -20.36
N ASP A 380 -25.45 -7.82 -20.61
CA ASP A 380 -26.58 -7.97 -19.70
C ASP A 380 -26.65 -9.42 -19.20
N ARG A 381 -26.75 -9.58 -17.88
CA ARG A 381 -26.91 -10.89 -17.23
C ARG A 381 -28.35 -11.38 -17.32
#